data_AF-A0A7S2PKJ8-F1
#
_entry.id   AF-A0A7S2PKJ8-F1
#
_cell.length_a   1.000
_cell.length_b   1.000
_cell.length_c   1.000
_cell.angle_alpha   90.00
_cell.angle_beta   90.00
_cell.angle_gamma   90.00
#
_symmetry.space_group_name_H-M   'P 1'
#
loop_
_entity.id
_entity.type
_entity.pdbx_description
1 polymer ?
#
loop_
_entity_poly.entity_id
_entity_poly.type
_entity_poly.pdbx_seq_one_letter_code
_entity_poly.pdbx_strand_id
1 'polypeptide(L)'
;YLKRAQLEAQERNEALDASSIRVGTADLIEYLQSNEPNVDFTFSMGADTFIDLTSWKWRRSRDVLSLLDGRLLVIHRAMDHNATATGCNESSSKRINEENEGIAEQVKLRVLKVNEMFGDNGGAAKAVHVPHLSSISSSIVRSTKDIEQLTKWLSNEVVAYMKDNCLYRFSEDNSCDKGEEKKD
;
A
#
# COMPACT_ATOMS: atom_id res chain seq x y z
N TYR A 1 29.49 27.62 -18.36
CA TYR A 1 28.81 26.76 -19.34
C TYR A 1 29.29 25.32 -19.29
N LEU A 2 30.57 25.00 -19.54
CA LEU A 2 31.07 23.60 -19.47
C LEU A 2 30.77 22.87 -18.15
N LYS A 3 30.94 23.55 -17.02
CA LYS A 3 30.73 22.96 -15.67
C LYS A 3 29.27 22.59 -15.39
N ARG A 4 28.30 23.26 -16.02
CA ARG A 4 26.86 22.93 -15.91
C ARG A 4 26.50 21.71 -16.76
N ALA A 5 27.01 21.65 -17.98
CA ALA A 5 26.80 20.49 -18.86
C ALA A 5 27.41 19.19 -18.30
N GLN A 6 28.54 19.29 -17.58
CA GLN A 6 29.14 18.15 -16.90
C GLN A 6 28.31 17.67 -15.69
N LEU A 7 27.75 18.60 -14.92
CA LEU A 7 26.86 18.28 -13.80
C LEU A 7 25.57 17.59 -14.27
N GLU A 8 24.94 18.13 -15.31
CA GLU A 8 23.72 17.57 -15.92
C GLU A 8 23.95 16.19 -16.53
N ALA A 9 25.15 15.93 -17.09
CA ALA A 9 25.51 14.61 -17.62
C ALA A 9 25.75 13.59 -16.50
N GLN A 10 26.33 14.02 -15.38
CA GLN A 10 26.54 13.17 -14.21
C GLN A 10 25.20 12.81 -13.55
N GLU A 11 24.32 13.79 -13.33
CA GLU A 11 22.97 13.58 -12.76
C GLU A 11 22.12 12.64 -13.64
N ARG A 12 22.23 12.75 -14.97
CA ARG A 12 21.56 11.81 -15.90
C ARG A 12 22.11 10.40 -15.80
N ASN A 13 23.43 10.23 -15.67
CA ASN A 13 24.03 8.90 -15.54
C ASN A 13 23.67 8.26 -14.19
N GLU A 14 23.68 9.01 -13.10
CA GLU A 14 23.23 8.54 -11.79
C GLU A 14 21.73 8.17 -11.80
N ALA A 15 20.90 8.93 -12.50
CA ALA A 15 19.48 8.61 -12.70
C ALA A 15 19.27 7.34 -13.54
N LEU A 16 20.10 7.11 -14.57
CA LEU A 16 20.07 5.89 -15.39
C LEU A 16 20.50 4.66 -14.56
N ASP A 17 21.53 4.78 -13.73
CA ASP A 17 21.99 3.71 -12.85
C ASP A 17 20.94 3.39 -11.76
N ALA A 18 20.30 4.40 -11.19
CA ALA A 18 19.20 4.20 -10.23
C ALA A 18 17.99 3.50 -10.86
N SER A 19 17.70 3.76 -12.14
CA SER A 19 16.59 3.10 -12.87
C SER A 19 16.81 1.60 -13.12
N SER A 20 18.06 1.12 -12.99
CA SER A 20 18.43 -0.29 -13.17
C SER A 20 18.22 -1.14 -11.91
N ILE A 21 18.17 -0.50 -10.73
CA ILE A 21 18.10 -1.23 -9.46
C ILE A 21 16.68 -1.73 -9.24
N ARG A 22 16.46 -3.03 -9.47
CA ARG A 22 15.21 -3.71 -9.11
C ARG A 22 15.26 -4.19 -7.66
N VAL A 23 14.83 -3.35 -6.73
CA VAL A 23 14.65 -3.70 -5.32
C VAL A 23 13.28 -4.36 -5.12
N GLY A 24 13.26 -5.55 -4.52
CA GLY A 24 12.05 -6.23 -4.05
C GLY A 24 11.87 -6.13 -2.54
N THR A 25 10.71 -6.56 -2.04
CA THR A 25 10.42 -6.53 -0.60
C THR A 25 11.42 -7.35 0.23
N ALA A 26 11.85 -8.51 -0.27
CA ALA A 26 12.86 -9.32 0.43
C ALA A 26 14.17 -8.55 0.62
N ASP A 27 14.63 -7.82 -0.40
CA ASP A 27 15.87 -7.05 -0.36
C ASP A 27 15.79 -5.92 0.69
N LEU A 28 14.61 -5.29 0.83
CA LEU A 28 14.37 -4.28 1.88
C LEU A 28 14.36 -4.88 3.28
N ILE A 29 13.78 -6.08 3.47
CA ILE A 29 13.77 -6.75 4.78
C ILE A 29 15.19 -7.15 5.19
N GLU A 30 15.98 -7.72 4.26
CA GLU A 30 17.40 -8.05 4.49
C GLU A 30 18.19 -6.82 4.89
N TYR A 31 17.99 -5.70 4.19
CA TYR A 31 18.62 -4.43 4.54
C TYR A 31 18.23 -3.98 5.95
N LEU A 32 16.94 -3.97 6.29
CA LEU A 32 16.47 -3.52 7.61
C LEU A 32 17.02 -4.40 8.73
N GLN A 33 16.99 -5.72 8.59
CA GLN A 33 17.52 -6.66 9.59
C GLN A 33 19.04 -6.54 9.76
N SER A 34 19.76 -6.27 8.68
CA SER A 34 21.22 -6.08 8.74
C SER A 34 21.61 -4.79 9.46
N ASN A 35 20.81 -3.72 9.33
CA ASN A 35 21.08 -2.43 9.96
C ASN A 35 20.52 -2.34 11.38
N GLU A 36 19.46 -3.07 11.68
CA GLU A 36 18.77 -3.05 12.98
C GLU A 36 18.65 -4.47 13.57
N PRO A 37 19.78 -5.12 13.95
CA PRO A 37 19.81 -6.54 14.30
C PRO A 37 19.09 -6.89 15.62
N ASN A 38 18.77 -5.89 16.44
CA ASN A 38 18.06 -6.06 17.71
C ASN A 38 16.58 -5.71 17.61
N VAL A 39 16.07 -5.47 16.39
CA VAL A 39 14.69 -5.10 16.14
C VAL A 39 13.95 -6.25 15.48
N ASP A 40 12.83 -6.61 16.06
CA ASP A 40 11.90 -7.56 15.48
C ASP A 40 10.97 -6.87 14.48
N PHE A 41 10.94 -7.38 13.26
CA PHE A 41 10.08 -6.85 12.20
C PHE A 41 8.83 -7.71 12.04
N THR A 42 7.66 -7.06 12.00
CA THR A 42 6.38 -7.67 11.61
C THR A 42 5.88 -6.97 10.37
N PHE A 43 5.50 -7.74 9.35
CA PHE A 43 5.04 -7.16 8.10
C PHE A 43 3.51 -7.10 8.06
N SER A 44 2.98 -5.88 8.01
CA SER A 44 1.55 -5.61 7.96
C SER A 44 1.08 -5.38 6.53
N MET A 45 -0.03 -6.01 6.11
CA MET A 45 -0.58 -5.87 4.77
C MET A 45 -2.08 -6.18 4.71
N GLY A 46 -2.76 -5.76 3.63
CA GLY A 46 -4.14 -6.14 3.37
C GLY A 46 -4.31 -7.59 2.94
N ALA A 47 -5.51 -8.14 3.10
CA ALA A 47 -5.88 -9.50 2.69
C ALA A 47 -5.52 -9.82 1.23
N ASP A 48 -5.83 -8.94 0.28
CA ASP A 48 -5.54 -9.13 -1.14
C ASP A 48 -4.03 -9.31 -1.39
N THR A 49 -3.24 -8.44 -0.74
CA THR A 49 -1.78 -8.48 -0.81
C THR A 49 -1.21 -9.75 -0.19
N PHE A 50 -1.77 -10.20 0.93
CA PHE A 50 -1.38 -11.45 1.57
C PHE A 50 -1.68 -12.67 0.69
N ILE A 51 -2.83 -12.68 0.00
CA ILE A 51 -3.18 -13.72 -0.97
C ILE A 51 -2.18 -13.73 -2.12
N ASP A 52 -1.76 -12.58 -2.64
CA ASP A 52 -0.74 -12.50 -3.70
C ASP A 52 0.63 -13.02 -3.24
N LEU A 53 1.07 -12.63 -2.04
CA LEU A 53 2.33 -13.10 -1.45
C LEU A 53 2.34 -14.62 -1.30
N THR A 54 1.29 -15.18 -0.70
CA THR A 54 1.17 -16.63 -0.43
C THR A 54 0.78 -17.44 -1.67
N SER A 55 0.38 -16.78 -2.76
CA SER A 55 0.26 -17.38 -4.10
C SER A 55 1.58 -17.32 -4.89
N TRP A 56 2.67 -16.90 -4.23
CA TRP A 56 4.02 -16.81 -4.81
C TRP A 56 4.14 -15.85 -5.99
N LYS A 57 3.24 -14.86 -6.11
CA LYS A 57 3.29 -13.87 -7.19
C LYS A 57 4.42 -12.84 -6.99
N TRP A 58 4.87 -12.67 -5.75
CA TRP A 58 5.95 -11.74 -5.43
C TRP A 58 7.33 -12.35 -5.75
N ARG A 59 8.24 -11.50 -6.23
CA ARG A 59 9.67 -11.86 -6.36
C ARG A 59 10.21 -12.23 -4.99
N ARG A 60 10.90 -13.37 -4.88
CA ARG A 60 11.46 -13.88 -3.63
C ARG A 60 10.41 -13.98 -2.51
N SER A 61 9.17 -14.31 -2.86
CA SER A 61 8.03 -14.45 -1.93
C SER A 61 8.30 -15.41 -0.76
N ARG A 62 9.00 -16.53 -1.01
CA ARG A 62 9.44 -17.46 0.05
C ARG A 62 10.42 -16.81 1.01
N ASP A 63 11.37 -16.05 0.49
CA ASP A 63 12.37 -15.34 1.29
C ASP A 63 11.70 -14.29 2.17
N VAL A 64 10.69 -13.57 1.67
CA VAL A 64 9.89 -12.65 2.51
C VAL A 64 9.31 -13.37 3.73
N LEU A 65 8.73 -14.56 3.55
CA LEU A 65 8.18 -15.34 4.67
C LEU A 65 9.28 -15.83 5.61
N SER A 66 10.40 -16.31 5.05
CA SER A 66 11.52 -16.84 5.81
C SER A 66 12.25 -15.78 6.62
N LEU A 67 12.50 -14.61 6.04
CA LEU A 67 13.17 -13.50 6.72
C LEU A 67 12.35 -12.98 7.89
N LEU A 68 11.02 -13.04 7.78
CA LEU A 68 10.11 -12.61 8.84
C LEU A 68 9.78 -13.74 9.82
N ASP A 69 10.27 -14.96 9.61
CA ASP A 69 9.87 -16.15 10.37
C ASP A 69 8.35 -16.30 10.48
N GLY A 70 7.62 -15.97 9.41
CA GLY A 70 6.16 -15.99 9.38
C GLY A 70 5.45 -14.81 10.06
N ARG A 71 6.18 -13.81 10.61
CA ARG A 71 5.61 -12.63 11.31
C ARG A 71 4.83 -11.70 10.38
N LEU A 72 3.57 -12.04 10.18
CA LEU A 72 2.65 -11.29 9.32
C LEU A 72 1.42 -10.82 10.07
N LEU A 73 1.04 -9.56 9.85
CA LEU A 73 -0.23 -9.01 10.28
C LEU A 73 -1.10 -8.75 9.05
N VAL A 74 -2.14 -9.56 8.87
CA VAL A 74 -3.04 -9.49 7.72
C VAL A 74 -4.31 -8.74 8.12
N ILE A 75 -4.53 -7.59 7.51
CA ILE A 75 -5.71 -6.77 7.77
C ILE A 75 -6.80 -7.14 6.77
N HIS A 76 -7.90 -7.68 7.29
CA HIS A 76 -9.09 -7.98 6.51
C HIS A 76 -10.14 -6.88 6.72
N ARG A 77 -10.46 -6.16 5.63
CA ARG A 77 -11.52 -5.16 5.61
C ARG A 77 -12.85 -5.88 5.37
N ALA A 78 -13.85 -5.64 6.22
CA ALA A 78 -15.22 -5.96 5.82
C ALA A 78 -15.68 -4.87 4.85
N MET A 79 -16.33 -5.26 3.76
CA MET A 79 -17.02 -4.28 2.94
C MET A 79 -18.25 -3.82 3.73
N ASP A 80 -18.26 -2.57 4.20
CA ASP A 80 -19.42 -2.00 4.87
C ASP A 80 -20.63 -1.98 3.92
N HIS A 81 -21.63 -2.80 4.23
CA HIS A 81 -22.89 -2.92 3.47
C HIS A 81 -23.76 -1.65 3.50
N ASN A 82 -23.44 -0.70 4.39
CA ASN A 82 -24.25 0.50 4.58
C ASN A 82 -23.82 1.70 3.72
N ALA A 83 -22.64 1.66 3.09
CA ALA A 83 -22.16 2.78 2.25
C ALA A 83 -22.85 2.87 0.87
N THR A 84 -23.63 1.85 0.48
CA THR A 84 -24.41 1.80 -0.77
C THR A 84 -25.93 1.83 -0.54
N ALA A 85 -26.39 2.19 0.65
CA ALA A 85 -27.81 2.30 1.00
C ALA A 85 -28.51 3.54 0.39
N THR A 86 -28.09 3.97 -0.80
CA THR A 86 -28.82 4.92 -1.64
C THR A 86 -28.99 4.30 -3.02
N GLY A 87 -29.71 3.17 -3.09
CA GLY A 87 -30.38 2.73 -4.32
C GLY A 87 -29.90 1.44 -5.02
N CYS A 88 -29.56 0.36 -4.32
CA CYS A 88 -29.20 -0.92 -4.98
C CYS A 88 -30.01 -2.13 -4.46
N ASN A 89 -30.53 -2.92 -5.42
CA ASN A 89 -31.41 -4.08 -5.26
C ASN A 89 -30.85 -5.20 -4.36
N GLU A 90 -31.74 -5.91 -3.65
CA GLU A 90 -31.46 -7.03 -2.73
C GLU A 90 -30.57 -8.16 -3.32
N SER A 91 -30.60 -8.37 -4.63
CA SER A 91 -29.79 -9.37 -5.33
C SER A 91 -28.28 -9.08 -5.31
N SER A 92 -27.87 -7.81 -5.14
CA SER A 92 -26.46 -7.40 -5.13
C SER A 92 -25.81 -7.64 -3.77
N SER A 93 -26.57 -7.44 -2.69
CA SER A 93 -26.08 -7.63 -1.32
C SER A 93 -25.73 -9.09 -1.02
N LYS A 94 -26.49 -10.05 -1.58
CA LYS A 94 -26.22 -11.48 -1.36
C LYS A 94 -24.89 -11.94 -1.98
N ARG A 95 -24.55 -11.46 -3.19
CA ARG A 95 -23.29 -11.82 -3.86
C ARG A 95 -22.05 -11.26 -3.15
N ILE A 96 -22.14 -10.04 -2.63
CA ILE A 96 -21.05 -9.39 -1.89
C ILE A 96 -20.76 -10.15 -0.58
N ASN A 97 -21.80 -10.65 0.10
CA ASN A 97 -21.63 -11.44 1.32
C ASN A 97 -20.88 -12.75 1.05
N GLU A 98 -21.28 -13.48 0.01
CA GLU A 98 -20.66 -14.75 -0.37
C GLU A 98 -19.19 -14.56 -0.80
N GLU A 99 -18.89 -13.46 -1.50
CA GLU A 99 -17.51 -13.13 -1.91
C GLU A 99 -16.62 -12.74 -0.71
N ASN A 100 -17.14 -11.92 0.22
CA ASN A 100 -16.42 -11.54 1.44
C ASN A 100 -16.15 -12.75 2.36
N GLU A 101 -17.12 -13.64 2.50
CA GLU A 101 -16.96 -14.88 3.26
C GLU A 101 -15.91 -15.78 2.61
N GLY A 102 -15.90 -15.86 1.27
CA GLY A 102 -14.89 -16.57 0.50
C GLY A 102 -13.47 -16.01 0.69
N ILE A 103 -13.30 -14.69 0.73
CA ILE A 103 -12.00 -14.05 0.98
C ILE A 103 -11.55 -14.31 2.42
N ALA A 104 -12.42 -14.14 3.40
CA ALA A 104 -12.10 -14.36 4.81
C ALA A 104 -11.64 -15.80 5.06
N GLU A 105 -12.33 -16.79 4.48
CA GLU A 105 -11.95 -18.20 4.61
C GLU A 105 -10.63 -18.50 3.89
N GLN A 106 -10.40 -17.91 2.71
CA GLN A 106 -9.10 -18.04 2.02
C GLN A 106 -7.94 -17.46 2.85
N VAL A 107 -8.13 -16.28 3.45
CA VAL A 107 -7.13 -15.67 4.33
C VAL A 107 -6.86 -16.58 5.52
N LYS A 108 -7.90 -17.10 6.16
CA LYS A 108 -7.79 -18.00 7.32
C LYS A 108 -7.00 -19.27 6.98
N LEU A 109 -7.35 -19.95 5.89
CA LEU A 109 -6.64 -21.16 5.44
C LEU A 109 -5.17 -20.88 5.13
N ARG A 110 -4.87 -19.74 4.50
CA ARG A 110 -3.49 -19.34 4.18
C ARG A 110 -2.69 -18.98 5.42
N VAL A 111 -3.30 -18.33 6.42
CA VAL A 111 -2.67 -18.06 7.72
C VAL A 111 -2.30 -19.37 8.42
N LEU A 112 -3.22 -20.33 8.47
CA LEU A 112 -2.94 -21.65 9.05
C LEU A 112 -1.75 -22.33 8.35
N LYS A 113 -1.74 -22.33 7.01
CA LYS A 113 -0.64 -22.90 6.23
C LYS A 113 0.71 -22.21 6.50
N VAL A 114 0.73 -20.90 6.62
CA VAL A 114 1.97 -20.17 6.97
C VAL A 114 2.42 -20.59 8.37
N ASN A 115 1.50 -20.64 9.34
CA ASN A 115 1.85 -21.05 10.72
C ASN A 115 2.36 -22.50 10.78
N GLU A 116 1.78 -23.42 10.01
CA GLU A 116 2.28 -24.79 9.88
C GLU A 116 3.71 -24.86 9.32
N MET A 117 4.08 -23.95 8.42
CA MET A 117 5.43 -23.92 7.83
C MET A 117 6.51 -23.46 8.80
N PHE A 118 6.18 -22.59 9.76
CA PHE A 118 7.14 -21.98 10.68
C PHE A 118 7.04 -22.50 12.12
N GLY A 119 6.02 -23.30 12.43
CA GLY A 119 5.83 -23.95 13.73
C GLY A 119 5.69 -22.97 14.90
N ASP A 120 5.91 -23.46 16.12
CA ASP A 120 5.80 -22.67 17.36
C ASP A 120 7.00 -21.73 17.61
N ASN A 121 8.08 -21.89 16.84
CA ASN A 121 9.33 -21.12 16.99
C ASN A 121 9.37 -19.86 16.11
N GLY A 122 8.49 -19.76 15.11
CA GLY A 122 8.33 -18.57 14.27
C GLY A 122 7.23 -17.65 14.79
N GLY A 123 7.28 -16.38 14.41
CA GLY A 123 6.18 -15.49 14.78
C GLY A 123 4.94 -15.81 13.96
N ALA A 124 3.81 -15.98 14.64
CA ALA A 124 2.57 -16.41 13.99
C ALA A 124 2.01 -15.31 13.06
N ALA A 125 1.67 -15.71 11.83
CA ALA A 125 0.79 -14.93 10.98
C ALA A 125 -0.58 -14.79 11.65
N LYS A 126 -1.11 -13.55 11.66
CA LYS A 126 -2.40 -13.24 12.27
C LYS A 126 -3.26 -12.44 11.32
N ALA A 127 -4.49 -12.90 11.11
CA ALA A 127 -5.52 -12.10 10.46
C ALA A 127 -6.29 -11.30 11.51
N VAL A 128 -6.40 -9.99 11.29
CA VAL A 128 -7.20 -9.08 12.13
C VAL A 128 -8.29 -8.45 11.29
N HIS A 129 -9.49 -8.41 11.86
CA HIS A 129 -10.59 -7.65 11.30
C HIS A 129 -10.68 -6.30 12.01
N VAL A 130 -10.67 -5.21 11.23
CA VAL A 130 -10.78 -3.85 11.76
C VAL A 130 -12.04 -3.21 11.17
N PRO A 131 -13.16 -3.20 11.92
CA PRO A 131 -14.46 -2.76 11.41
C PRO A 131 -14.48 -1.31 10.91
N HIS A 132 -13.67 -0.44 11.50
CA HIS A 132 -13.66 0.99 11.18
C HIS A 132 -12.75 1.36 10.00
N LEU A 133 -12.10 0.37 9.37
CA LEU A 133 -11.33 0.65 8.16
C LEU A 133 -12.27 0.85 6.98
N SER A 134 -12.44 2.12 6.61
CA SER A 134 -13.17 2.53 5.42
C SER A 134 -12.68 1.78 4.17
N SER A 135 -13.60 1.54 3.22
CA SER A 135 -13.33 0.92 1.91
C SER A 135 -12.58 1.84 0.93
N ILE A 136 -11.89 2.86 1.43
CA ILE A 136 -11.16 3.84 0.63
C ILE A 136 -9.88 3.19 0.11
N SER A 137 -9.63 3.34 -1.20
CA SER A 137 -8.39 2.92 -1.84
C SER A 137 -7.70 4.11 -2.48
N SER A 138 -6.38 4.01 -2.67
CA SER A 138 -5.61 5.05 -3.38
C SER A 138 -6.14 5.29 -4.80
N SER A 139 -6.72 4.28 -5.46
CA SER A 139 -7.35 4.46 -6.78
C SER A 139 -8.56 5.39 -6.71
N ILE A 140 -9.41 5.23 -5.70
CA ILE A 140 -10.56 6.12 -5.47
C ILE A 140 -10.06 7.54 -5.17
N VAL A 141 -9.10 7.67 -4.25
CA VAL A 141 -8.47 8.95 -3.89
C VAL A 141 -7.91 9.70 -5.11
N ARG A 142 -7.19 9.00 -6.01
CA ARG A 142 -6.65 9.63 -7.22
C ARG A 142 -7.72 10.01 -8.25
N SER A 143 -8.87 9.35 -8.23
CA SER A 143 -9.95 9.58 -9.18
C SER A 143 -10.92 10.68 -8.75
N THR A 144 -11.05 10.94 -7.45
CA THR A 144 -12.01 11.95 -6.96
C THR A 144 -11.51 13.37 -7.23
N LYS A 145 -12.45 14.27 -7.52
CA LYS A 145 -12.24 15.71 -7.65
C LYS A 145 -12.84 16.51 -6.49
N ASP A 146 -13.60 15.83 -5.63
CA ASP A 146 -14.28 16.45 -4.51
C ASP A 146 -13.30 16.61 -3.33
N ILE A 147 -12.88 17.85 -3.09
CA ILE A 147 -11.98 18.21 -2.00
C ILE A 147 -12.62 17.95 -0.63
N GLU A 148 -13.92 18.19 -0.47
CA GLU A 148 -14.61 17.95 0.80
C GLU A 148 -14.70 16.45 1.10
N GLN A 149 -14.82 15.63 0.06
CA GLN A 149 -14.75 14.18 0.21
C GLN A 149 -13.32 13.73 0.53
N LEU A 150 -12.30 14.31 -0.12
CA LEU A 150 -10.90 14.01 0.19
C LEU A 150 -10.52 14.35 1.64
N THR A 151 -10.98 15.48 2.18
CA THR A 151 -10.70 15.85 3.59
C THR A 151 -11.44 14.97 4.60
N LYS A 152 -12.48 14.23 4.18
CA LYS A 152 -13.09 13.18 5.01
C LYS A 152 -12.28 11.87 4.99
N TRP A 153 -11.45 11.67 3.97
CA TRP A 153 -10.72 10.43 3.72
C TRP A 153 -9.25 10.49 4.13
N LEU A 154 -8.65 11.67 4.01
CA LEU A 154 -7.24 11.93 4.24
C LEU A 154 -7.10 13.05 5.28
N SER A 155 -5.95 13.13 5.92
CA SER A 155 -5.66 14.25 6.82
C SER A 155 -5.56 15.56 6.02
N ASN A 156 -5.88 16.68 6.67
CA ASN A 156 -5.85 17.99 6.03
C ASN A 156 -4.44 18.33 5.51
N GLU A 157 -3.39 17.89 6.19
CA GLU A 157 -1.99 18.09 5.79
C GLU A 157 -1.68 17.36 4.49
N VAL A 158 -2.19 16.13 4.30
CA VAL A 158 -2.01 15.38 3.06
C VAL A 158 -2.75 16.05 1.91
N VAL A 159 -3.99 16.52 2.15
CA VAL A 159 -4.76 17.24 1.12
C VAL A 159 -4.09 18.56 0.75
N ALA A 160 -3.58 19.31 1.73
CA ALA A 160 -2.80 20.52 1.49
C ALA A 160 -1.55 20.21 0.65
N TYR A 161 -0.76 19.22 1.05
CA TYR A 161 0.42 18.80 0.31
C TYR A 161 0.10 18.38 -1.14
N MET A 162 -1.00 17.65 -1.36
CA MET A 162 -1.45 17.27 -2.69
C MET A 162 -1.78 18.49 -3.57
N LYS A 163 -2.37 19.54 -3.00
CA LYS A 163 -2.67 20.79 -3.70
C LYS A 163 -1.41 21.60 -4.00
N ASP A 164 -0.59 21.83 -2.98
CA ASP A 164 0.64 22.64 -3.08
C ASP A 164 1.61 22.07 -4.13
N ASN A 165 1.61 20.73 -4.29
CA ASN A 165 2.45 20.03 -5.25
C ASN A 165 1.73 19.60 -6.52
N CYS A 166 0.48 20.03 -6.74
CA CYS A 166 -0.31 19.74 -7.94
C CYS A 166 -0.37 18.24 -8.27
N LEU A 167 -0.55 17.39 -7.26
CA LEU A 167 -0.56 15.95 -7.44
C LEU A 167 -1.93 15.48 -7.98
N TYR A 168 -1.89 14.46 -8.83
CA TYR A 168 -3.09 13.82 -9.39
C TYR A 168 -4.01 14.82 -10.10
N ARG A 169 -5.31 14.87 -9.76
CA ARG A 169 -6.27 15.73 -10.43
C ARG A 169 -6.02 17.22 -10.20
N PHE A 170 -5.24 17.60 -9.18
CA PHE A 170 -4.85 18.99 -8.95
C PHE A 170 -3.88 19.52 -10.00
N SER A 171 -3.26 18.68 -10.85
CA SER A 171 -2.48 19.16 -12.00
C SER A 171 -3.34 19.61 -13.19
N GLU A 172 -4.59 19.13 -13.28
CA GLU A 172 -5.49 19.43 -14.41
C GLU A 172 -6.20 20.77 -14.22
N ASP A 173 -6.49 21.12 -12.97
CA ASP A 173 -7.11 22.37 -12.61
C ASP A 173 -6.00 23.40 -12.41
N ASN A 174 -5.87 24.40 -13.30
CA ASN A 174 -4.92 25.54 -13.24
C ASN A 174 -4.98 26.38 -11.92
N SER A 175 -5.64 25.88 -10.88
CA SER A 175 -5.68 26.35 -9.50
C SER A 175 -4.35 26.24 -8.75
N CYS A 176 -3.38 25.53 -9.32
CA CYS A 176 -2.01 25.54 -8.83
C CYS A 176 -1.33 26.86 -9.16
N ASP A 177 -1.65 27.88 -8.36
CA ASP A 177 -0.97 29.17 -8.36
C ASP A 177 0.44 28.94 -7.81
N LYS A 178 1.36 28.50 -8.68
CA LYS A 178 2.79 28.50 -8.37
C LYS A 178 3.16 29.97 -8.26
N GLY A 179 3.08 30.51 -7.04
CA GLY A 179 3.41 31.89 -6.75
C GLY A 179 4.67 32.29 -7.49
N GLU A 180 4.50 33.12 -8.53
CA GLU A 180 5.60 33.79 -9.17
C GLU A 180 6.24 34.67 -8.09
N GLU A 181 7.37 34.23 -7.54
CA GLU A 181 8.28 35.12 -6.85
C GLU A 181 8.67 36.23 -7.84
N LYS A 182 7.98 37.37 -7.73
CA LYS A 182 8.45 38.62 -8.31
C LYS A 182 9.79 38.92 -7.67
N LYS A 183 10.85 38.65 -8.43
CA LYS A 183 12.17 39.23 -8.18
C LYS A 183 12.05 40.73 -8.48
N ASP A 184 12.02 41.51 -7.41
CA ASP A 184 12.33 42.94 -7.46
C ASP A 184 13.83 43.16 -7.76
#